data_AF-A0A059D2V2-F1
#
_entry.id   AF-A0A059D2V2-F1
#
_cell.length_a   1.000
_cell.length_b   1.000
_cell.length_c   1.000
_cell.angle_alpha   90.00
_cell.angle_beta   90.00
_cell.angle_gamma   90.00
#
_symmetry.space_group_name_H-M   'P 1'
#
loop_
_entity.id
_entity.type
_entity.pdbx_description
1 polymer ?
#
loop_
_entity_poly.entity_id
_entity_poly.type
_entity_poly.pdbx_seq_one_letter_code
_entity_poly.pdbx_strand_id
1 'polypeptide(L)'
;MPSPNTLYKAYLIMKISHRAYRLDVMPSQASIELQNQVVNKQGPGVEGEEKVPMEREDGWMEVELGELLNGGCGGNHHEVVKVRFKEVKGYQLKGGLVIEGDEVRPKRIA
;
A
#
# COMPACT_ATOMS: atom_id res chain seq x y z
N MET A 1 -19.54 8.40 3.00
CA MET A 1 -19.42 7.02 3.51
C MET A 1 -19.04 6.13 2.34
N PRO A 2 -18.01 5.28 2.47
CA PRO A 2 -17.68 4.29 1.45
C PRO A 2 -18.87 3.34 1.21
N SER A 3 -19.02 2.83 -0.01
CA SER A 3 -20.13 1.93 -0.36
C SER A 3 -20.00 0.60 0.39
N PRO A 4 -21.09 0.06 0.94
CA PRO A 4 -21.06 -1.23 1.61
C PRO A 4 -20.78 -2.36 0.63
N ASN A 5 -20.22 -3.46 1.13
CA ASN A 5 -19.87 -4.66 0.38
C ASN A 5 -19.04 -4.38 -0.89
N THR A 6 -18.11 -3.43 -0.77
CA THR A 6 -17.25 -3.01 -1.88
C THR A 6 -15.81 -3.36 -1.57
N LEU A 7 -15.14 -4.01 -2.51
CA LEU A 7 -13.71 -4.26 -2.45
C LEU A 7 -13.00 -2.96 -2.80
N TYR A 8 -12.10 -2.52 -1.95
CA TYR A 8 -11.27 -1.34 -2.13
C TYR A 8 -9.82 -1.76 -2.31
N LYS A 9 -9.09 -1.04 -3.15
CA LYS A 9 -7.63 -1.10 -3.25
C LYS A 9 -7.04 0.14 -2.62
N ALA A 10 -5.94 -0.02 -1.89
CA ALA A 10 -5.15 1.09 -1.39
C ALA A 10 -3.83 1.22 -2.16
N TYR A 11 -3.42 2.45 -2.42
CA TYR A 11 -2.24 2.81 -3.17
C TYR A 11 -1.42 3.84 -2.40
N LEU A 12 -0.09 3.74 -2.48
CA LEU A 12 0.82 4.81 -2.06
C LEU A 12 1.20 5.62 -3.28
N ILE A 13 1.04 6.94 -3.22
CA ILE A 13 1.42 7.85 -4.29
C ILE A 13 2.74 8.54 -3.93
N MET A 14 3.74 8.38 -4.79
CA MET A 14 5.11 8.79 -4.50
C MET A 14 5.91 9.22 -5.72
N LYS A 15 7.02 9.92 -5.48
CA LYS A 15 8.04 10.29 -6.47
C LYS A 15 9.43 9.98 -5.94
N ILE A 16 10.33 9.65 -6.85
CA ILE A 16 11.76 9.50 -6.58
C ILE A 16 12.47 10.72 -7.17
N SER A 17 13.13 11.50 -6.30
CA SER A 17 13.93 12.64 -6.71
C SER A 17 15.08 12.18 -7.62
N HIS A 18 15.45 13.02 -8.58
CA HIS A 18 16.66 12.80 -9.39
C HIS A 18 17.96 12.72 -8.55
N ARG A 19 17.95 13.22 -7.31
CA ARG A 19 19.06 13.08 -6.34
C ARG A 19 18.86 11.94 -5.35
N ALA A 20 17.93 11.04 -5.63
CA ALA A 20 17.69 9.90 -4.76
C ALA A 20 18.93 9.01 -4.70
N TYR A 21 19.16 8.45 -3.52
CA TYR A 21 20.24 7.51 -3.30
C TYR A 21 19.70 6.33 -2.50
N ARG A 22 20.14 5.14 -2.90
CA ARG A 22 19.79 3.86 -2.26
C ARG A 22 18.28 3.54 -2.25
N LEU A 23 17.49 4.11 -3.16
CA LEU A 23 16.08 3.72 -3.37
C LEU A 23 15.91 2.64 -4.47
N ASP A 24 17.01 2.20 -5.05
CA ASP A 24 17.14 1.26 -6.17
C ASP A 24 16.86 -0.20 -5.79
N VAL A 25 17.01 -0.55 -4.51
CA VAL A 25 16.74 -1.89 -3.98
C VAL A 25 15.90 -1.74 -2.71
N MET A 26 14.61 -1.48 -2.88
CA MET A 26 13.68 -1.37 -1.77
C MET A 26 12.92 -2.67 -1.57
N PRO A 27 13.39 -3.58 -0.69
CA PRO A 27 12.48 -4.52 -0.08
C PRO A 27 11.58 -3.70 0.84
N SER A 28 10.44 -3.28 0.30
CA SER A 28 9.39 -2.59 1.03
C SER A 28 8.29 -3.57 1.35
N GLN A 29 7.89 -3.60 2.62
CA GLN A 29 6.70 -4.33 3.04
C GLN A 29 5.53 -3.36 3.06
N ALA A 30 4.50 -3.68 2.26
CA ALA A 30 3.17 -3.09 2.35
C ALA A 30 2.23 -4.08 3.05
N SER A 31 1.42 -3.60 4.01
CA SER A 31 0.38 -4.39 4.65
C SER A 31 -0.85 -3.56 4.95
N ILE A 32 -2.03 -4.18 4.83
CA ILE A 32 -3.32 -3.60 5.20
C ILE A 32 -3.95 -4.48 6.29
N GLU A 33 -4.35 -3.85 7.40
CA GLU A 33 -5.00 -4.53 8.53
C GLU A 33 -6.42 -3.97 8.70
N LEU A 34 -7.42 -4.86 8.74
CA LEU A 34 -8.83 -4.52 9.03
C LEU A 34 -9.22 -5.17 10.35
N GLN A 35 -9.70 -4.38 11.32
CA GLN A 35 -10.19 -4.86 12.62
C GLN A 35 -9.29 -5.94 13.28
N ASN A 36 -7.98 -5.69 13.37
CA ASN A 36 -7.01 -6.63 13.96
C ASN A 36 -6.84 -7.97 13.23
N GLN A 37 -7.51 -8.21 12.10
CA GLN A 37 -7.16 -9.28 11.18
C GLN A 37 -6.12 -8.74 10.19
N VAL A 38 -4.90 -9.24 10.36
CA VAL A 38 -3.79 -8.89 9.48
C VAL A 38 -3.96 -9.67 8.18
N VAL A 39 -4.39 -9.00 7.12
CA VAL A 39 -4.25 -9.54 5.76
C VAL A 39 -2.81 -9.29 5.33
N ASN A 40 -1.89 -10.04 5.93
CA ASN A 40 -0.49 -10.04 5.53
C ASN A 40 -0.39 -10.83 4.23
N LYS A 41 -0.15 -10.14 3.12
CA LYS A 41 0.57 -10.76 2.01
C LYS A 41 2.07 -10.64 2.29
N GLN A 42 2.59 -11.37 3.29
CA GLN A 42 4.03 -11.65 3.49
C GLN A 42 4.25 -12.57 4.71
N GLY A 43 4.61 -13.82 4.43
CA GLY A 43 5.32 -14.71 5.34
C GLY A 43 6.79 -14.84 4.88
N PRO A 44 7.70 -15.34 5.73
CA PRO A 44 9.09 -15.52 5.36
C PRO A 44 9.22 -16.70 4.38
N GLY A 45 9.70 -16.44 3.16
CA GLY A 45 10.16 -17.49 2.25
C GLY A 45 9.26 -17.84 1.05
N VAL A 46 8.38 -16.95 0.58
CA VAL A 46 7.71 -17.13 -0.71
C VAL A 46 7.91 -15.87 -1.54
N GLU A 47 8.42 -16.07 -2.76
CA GLU A 47 8.56 -15.06 -3.83
C GLU A 47 7.18 -14.47 -4.16
N GLY A 48 6.77 -13.47 -3.38
CA GLY A 48 5.66 -12.60 -3.71
C GLY A 48 6.17 -11.55 -4.67
N GLU A 49 5.52 -11.43 -5.82
CA GLU A 49 5.83 -10.43 -6.85
C GLU A 49 6.15 -9.09 -6.19
N GLU A 50 7.39 -8.63 -6.37
CA GLU A 50 7.82 -7.29 -5.99
C GLU A 50 6.81 -6.32 -6.60
N LYS A 51 6.07 -5.59 -5.75
CA LYS A 51 5.08 -4.61 -6.23
C LYS A 51 5.84 -3.43 -6.79
N VAL A 52 6.09 -3.48 -8.10
CA VAL A 52 6.83 -2.46 -8.83
C VAL A 52 5.98 -1.18 -8.88
N PRO A 53 6.53 -0.01 -8.50
CA PRO A 53 5.87 1.27 -8.70
C PRO A 53 5.54 1.50 -10.17
N MET A 54 4.32 1.94 -10.47
CA MET A 54 3.90 2.28 -11.83
C MET A 54 3.72 3.78 -11.99
N GLU A 55 4.24 4.34 -13.09
CA GLU A 55 4.06 5.75 -13.43
C GLU A 55 2.63 6.03 -13.91
N ARG A 56 2.05 7.11 -13.40
CA ARG A 56 0.73 7.64 -13.73
C ARG A 56 0.86 8.74 -14.79
N GLU A 57 -0.27 9.11 -15.40
CA GLU A 57 -0.34 10.19 -16.40
C GLU A 57 0.06 11.57 -15.85
N ASP A 58 -0.06 11.78 -14.53
CA ASP A 58 0.34 13.02 -13.82
C ASP A 58 1.84 13.03 -13.43
N GLY A 59 2.59 12.01 -13.82
CA GLY A 59 4.01 11.83 -13.54
C GLY A 59 4.32 11.43 -12.10
N TRP A 60 3.33 11.13 -11.26
CA TRP A 60 3.54 10.43 -9.99
C TRP A 60 3.61 8.93 -10.18
N MET A 61 4.21 8.21 -9.23
CA MET A 61 4.18 6.76 -9.19
C MET A 61 3.16 6.27 -8.18
N GLU A 62 2.50 5.15 -8.48
CA GLU A 62 1.64 4.44 -7.54
C GLU A 62 2.16 3.03 -7.23
N VAL A 63 2.05 2.63 -5.96
CA VAL A 63 2.35 1.26 -5.48
C VAL A 63 1.10 0.70 -4.82
N GLU A 64 0.65 -0.47 -5.28
CA GLU A 64 -0.48 -1.18 -4.66
C GLU A 64 -0.06 -1.70 -3.27
N LEU A 65 -0.76 -1.24 -2.23
CA LEU A 65 -0.53 -1.63 -0.84
C LEU A 65 -1.37 -2.84 -0.43
N GLY A 66 -2.47 -3.09 -1.13
CA GLY A 66 -3.35 -4.23 -0.91
C GLY A 66 -4.82 -3.95 -1.20
N GLU A 67 -5.67 -4.88 -0.77
CA GLU A 67 -7.13 -4.86 -0.96
C GLU A 67 -7.85 -5.05 0.38
N LEU A 68 -9.00 -4.40 0.55
CA LEU A 68 -9.86 -4.49 1.74
C LEU A 68 -11.34 -4.51 1.34
N LEU A 69 -12.15 -5.32 2.00
CA LEU A 69 -13.60 -5.37 1.78
C LEU A 69 -14.29 -4.53 2.85
N ASN A 70 -15.03 -3.49 2.43
CA ASN A 70 -15.83 -2.68 3.34
C ASN A 70 -17.21 -3.35 3.55
N GLY A 71 -17.67 -3.47 4.80
CA GLY A 71 -19.02 -3.96 5.11
C GLY A 71 -19.09 -5.34 5.76
N GLY A 72 -18.30 -5.56 6.81
CA GLY A 72 -18.52 -6.72 7.69
C GLY A 72 -19.92 -6.71 8.29
N CYS A 73 -20.50 -7.89 8.51
CA CYS A 73 -21.90 -8.09 8.93
C CYS A 73 -22.21 -7.64 10.38
N GLY A 74 -21.40 -6.78 11.00
CA GLY A 74 -21.53 -6.34 12.39
C GLY A 74 -21.44 -4.83 12.50
N GLY A 75 -22.49 -4.19 13.01
CA GLY A 75 -22.73 -2.74 13.00
C GLY A 75 -21.81 -1.86 13.86
N ASN A 76 -20.49 -2.08 13.80
CA ASN A 76 -19.53 -1.11 14.32
C ASN A 76 -19.26 -0.05 13.26
N HIS A 77 -19.78 1.15 13.50
CA HIS A 77 -19.68 2.31 12.60
C HIS A 77 -18.27 2.94 12.55
N HIS A 78 -17.26 2.30 13.17
CA HIS A 78 -15.87 2.74 13.19
C HIS A 78 -14.92 1.56 12.86
N GLU A 79 -14.90 1.15 11.60
CA GLU A 79 -13.86 0.25 11.10
C GLU A 79 -12.59 1.06 10.83
N VAL A 80 -11.51 0.76 11.55
CA VAL A 80 -10.20 1.38 11.32
C VAL A 80 -9.38 0.47 10.41
N VAL A 81 -8.98 1.02 9.26
CA VAL A 81 -8.01 0.41 8.36
C VAL A 81 -6.63 0.96 8.73
N LYS A 82 -5.66 0.06 8.98
CA LYS A 82 -4.26 0.47 9.10
C LYS A 82 -3.51 0.06 7.85
N VAL A 83 -2.88 1.03 7.23
CA VAL A 83 -1.99 0.84 6.09
C VAL A 83 -0.56 1.08 6.57
N ARG A 84 0.35 0.16 6.28
CA ARG A 84 1.77 0.30 6.63
C ARG A 84 2.62 0.13 5.37
N PHE A 85 3.57 1.03 5.19
CA PHE A 85 4.64 0.92 4.22
C PHE A 85 5.95 1.13 4.97
N LYS A 86 6.83 0.13 5.00
CA LYS A 86 8.10 0.20 5.71
C LYS A 86 9.23 -0.44 4.91
N GLU A 87 10.40 0.15 5.03
CA GLU A 87 11.65 -0.48 4.61
C GLU A 87 11.94 -1.67 5.53
N VAL A 88 12.24 -2.85 4.97
CA VAL A 88 12.51 -4.06 5.76
C VAL A 88 13.97 -4.53 5.71
N LYS A 89 14.81 -3.97 4.83
CA LYS A 89 16.25 -4.25 4.80
C LYS A 89 17.06 -2.99 4.45
N GLY A 90 18.00 -2.62 5.31
CA GLY A 90 18.96 -1.54 5.07
C GLY A 90 19.68 -1.09 6.34
N TYR A 91 21.00 -0.85 6.23
CA TYR A 91 21.83 -0.18 7.26
C TYR A 91 22.32 1.20 6.79
N GLN A 92 21.86 1.65 5.62
CA GLN A 92 22.37 2.83 4.92
C GLN A 92 21.31 3.92 4.91
N LEU A 93 21.74 5.19 5.01
CA LEU A 93 20.85 6.32 4.80
C LEU A 93 20.27 6.27 3.40
N LYS A 94 18.98 6.59 3.31
CA LYS A 94 18.20 6.66 2.08
C LYS A 94 17.55 8.02 1.99
N GLY A 95 17.43 8.55 0.79
CA GLY A 95 16.90 9.89 0.59
C GLY A 95 16.36 10.08 -0.81
N GLY A 96 15.50 11.11 -0.95
CA GLY A 96 14.87 11.46 -2.22
C GLY A 96 13.49 10.83 -2.46
N LEU A 97 12.91 10.13 -1.48
CA LEU A 97 11.51 9.68 -1.56
C LEU A 97 10.59 10.86 -1.20
N VAL A 98 9.64 11.16 -2.09
CA VAL A 98 8.61 12.17 -1.90
C VAL A 98 7.26 11.46 -1.84
N ILE A 99 6.48 11.69 -0.79
CA ILE A 99 5.15 11.10 -0.63
C ILE A 99 4.10 12.19 -0.85
N GLU A 100 3.15 11.91 -1.74
CA GLU A 100 1.96 12.74 -1.90
C GLU A 100 0.89 12.33 -0.88
N GLY A 101 0.63 11.03 -0.75
CA GLY A 101 -0.34 10.47 0.19
C GLY A 101 -0.74 9.05 -0.15
N ASP A 102 -1.80 8.59 0.50
CA ASP A 102 -2.49 7.34 0.20
C ASP A 102 -3.79 7.60 -0.59
N GLU A 103 -4.13 6.66 -1.46
CA GLU A 103 -5.39 6.68 -2.19
C GLU A 103 -6.13 5.34 -2.04
N VAL A 104 -7.42 5.42 -1.68
CA VAL A 104 -8.29 4.24 -1.53
C VAL A 104 -9.40 4.29 -2.59
N ARG A 105 -9.39 3.33 -3.53
CA ARG A 105 -10.28 3.31 -4.70
C ARG A 105 -11.13 2.03 -4.72
N PRO A 106 -12.43 2.10 -5.05
CA PRO A 106 -13.25 0.90 -5.19
C PRO A 106 -12.81 0.08 -6.40
N LYS A 107 -12.60 -1.22 -6.21
CA LYS A 107 -12.35 -2.21 -7.25
C LYS A 107 -13.69 -2.78 -7.70
N ARG A 108 -14.03 -2.56 -8.97
CA ARG A 108 -15.19 -3.23 -9.57
C ARG A 108 -14.86 -4.72 -9.68
N ILE A 109 -15.68 -5.56 -9.05
CA ILE A 109 -15.70 -6.98 -9.32
C ILE A 109 -16.58 -7.13 -10.56
N ALA A 110 -15.99 -7.54 -11.68
CA ALA A 110 -16.73 -7.89 -12.88
C ALA A 110 -17.31 -9.31 -12.74
#